data_AF-A0A7C7PD63-F1
#
_entry.id   AF-A0A7C7PD63-F1
#
_cell.length_a   1.000
_cell.length_b   1.000
_cell.length_c   1.000
_cell.angle_alpha   90.00
_cell.angle_beta   90.00
_cell.angle_gamma   90.00
#
_symmetry.space_group_name_H-M   'P 1'
#
loop_
_entity.id
_entity.type
_entity.pdbx_description
1 polymer ?
#
loop_
_entity_poly.entity_id
_entity_poly.type
_entity_poly.pdbx_seq_one_letter_code
_entity_poly.pdbx_strand_id
1 'polypeptide(L)' 'GSEWEYFEPIRPGDRITVTQYLADVNERQGRLGNMLIMVRETKYVNQFGKVAALQRSTGISYKPTE' A
#
# COMPACT_ATOMS: atom_id res chain seq x y z
N GLY A 1 4.27 -6.59 -5.21
CA GLY A 1 4.01 -7.62 -4.17
C GLY A 1 3.35 -6.96 -2.98
N SER A 2 2.72 -7.74 -2.09
CA SER A 2 2.08 -7.22 -0.87
C SER A 2 2.38 -8.12 0.32
N GLU A 3 2.85 -7.53 1.39
CA GLU A 3 3.10 -8.14 2.69
C GLU A 3 2.07 -7.61 3.68
N TRP A 4 1.62 -8.47 4.59
CA TRP A 4 0.56 -8.16 5.54
C TRP A 4 0.88 -8.69 6.93
N GLU A 5 0.58 -7.87 7.93
CA GLU A 5 0.58 -8.24 9.34
C GLU A 5 -0.80 -7.95 9.91
N TYR A 6 -1.38 -8.92 10.63
CA TYR A 6 -2.73 -8.83 11.20
C TYR A 6 -2.66 -8.87 12.73
N PHE A 7 -3.43 -7.99 13.37
CA PHE A 7 -3.40 -7.77 14.82
C PHE A 7 -4.77 -7.92 15.46
N GLU A 8 -5.83 -7.52 14.77
CA GLU A 8 -7.22 -7.67 15.23
C GLU A 8 -8.09 -8.17 14.07
N PRO A 9 -9.12 -9.02 14.32
CA PRO A 9 -10.03 -9.46 13.28
C PRO A 9 -10.91 -8.29 12.81
N ILE A 10 -11.10 -8.18 11.50
CA ILE A 10 -12.08 -7.26 10.89
C ILE A 10 -13.40 -8.02 10.71
N ARG A 11 -14.51 -7.44 11.17
CA ARG A 11 -15.84 -8.05 11.14
C ARG A 11 -16.83 -7.19 10.34
N PRO A 12 -17.91 -7.79 9.81
CA PRO A 12 -19.00 -7.03 9.21
C PRO A 12 -19.51 -5.94 10.18
N GLY A 13 -19.64 -4.72 9.67
CA GLY A 13 -20.06 -3.55 10.47
C GLY A 13 -18.91 -2.74 11.07
N ASP A 14 -17.66 -3.22 11.03
CA ASP A 14 -16.53 -2.41 11.48
C ASP A 14 -16.30 -1.22 10.54
N ARG A 15 -16.09 -0.05 11.13
CA ARG A 15 -15.60 1.13 10.41
C ARG A 15 -14.08 1.14 10.48
N ILE A 16 -13.44 0.93 9.34
CA ILE A 16 -11.98 0.96 9.22
C ILE A 16 -11.53 2.30 8.64
N THR A 17 -10.68 3.01 9.36
CA THR A 17 -9.92 4.15 8.87
C THR A 17 -8.62 3.65 8.27
N VAL A 18 -8.35 4.03 7.02
CA VAL A 18 -7.16 3.60 6.28
C VAL A 18 -6.27 4.81 6.03
N THR A 19 -5.03 4.74 6.50
CA THR A 19 -4.01 5.76 6.22
C THR A 19 -2.90 5.11 5.41
N GLN A 20 -2.58 5.69 4.25
CA GLN A 20 -1.50 5.21 3.40
C GLN A 20 -0.36 6.23 3.37
N TYR A 21 0.85 5.75 3.56
CA TYR A 21 2.09 6.50 3.46
C TYR A 21 2.90 6.02 2.25
N LEU A 22 3.37 6.95 1.42
CA LEU A 22 4.27 6.66 0.32
C LEU A 22 5.69 6.61 0.88
N ALA A 23 6.14 5.41 1.21
CA ALA A 23 7.39 5.20 1.92
C ALA A 23 8.62 5.37 1.02
N ASP A 24 8.51 5.01 -0.26
CA ASP A 24 9.62 5.12 -1.20
C ASP A 24 9.12 5.22 -2.65
N VAL A 25 9.89 5.91 -3.49
CA VAL A 25 9.68 6.03 -4.94
C VAL A 25 11.03 5.97 -5.64
N ASN A 26 11.22 4.98 -6.50
CA ASN A 26 12.40 4.86 -7.34
C ASN A 26 12.01 4.90 -8.81
N GLU A 27 12.65 5.78 -9.57
CA GLU A 27 12.54 5.79 -11.02
C GLU A 27 13.55 4.82 -11.64
N ARG A 28 13.11 4.07 -12.64
CA ARG A 28 13.96 3.22 -13.47
C ARG A 28 13.61 3.39 -14.94
N GLN A 29 14.63 3.41 -15.77
CA GLN A 29 14.46 3.39 -17.22
C GLN A 29 14.35 1.93 -17.68
N GLY A 30 13.19 1.56 -18.22
CA GLY A 30 12.92 0.23 -18.75
C GLY A 30 12.82 0.23 -20.28
N ARG A 31 12.71 -0.96 -20.87
CA ARG A 31 12.51 -1.13 -22.32
C ARG A 31 11.20 -0.50 -22.84
N LEU A 32 10.25 -0.27 -21.94
CA LEU A 32 8.92 0.31 -22.23
C LEU A 32 8.80 1.78 -21.79
N GLY A 33 9.92 2.46 -21.50
CA GLY A 33 9.92 3.85 -21.02
C GLY A 33 10.21 3.98 -19.52
N ASN A 34 9.98 5.19 -18.98
CA ASN A 34 10.22 5.49 -17.57
C ASN A 34 9.20 4.75 -16.69
N MET A 35 9.70 4.13 -15.63
CA MET A 35 8.94 3.33 -14.68
C MET A 35 9.19 3.84 -13.26
N LEU A 36 8.13 4.01 -12.49
CA LEU A 36 8.17 4.30 -11.06
C LEU A 36 7.86 3.02 -10.28
N ILE A 37 8.82 2.59 -9.47
CA ILE A 37 8.63 1.55 -8.45
C ILE A 37 8.36 2.26 -7.14
N MET A 38 7.20 2.02 -6.53
CA MET A 38 6.74 2.72 -5.34
C MET A 38 6.46 1.73 -4.22
N VAL A 39 6.91 2.05 -3.01
CA VAL A 39 6.56 1.31 -1.79
C VAL A 39 5.54 2.12 -1.00
N ARG A 40 4.43 1.49 -0.64
CA ARG A 40 3.36 2.06 0.17
C ARG A 40 3.23 1.25 1.46
N GLU A 41 3.17 1.97 2.57
CA GLU A 41 2.80 1.44 3.87
C GLU A 41 1.37 1.85 4.18
N THR A 42 0.50 0.89 4.43
CA THR A 42 -0.91 1.15 4.73
C THR A 42 -1.23 0.67 6.13
N LYS A 43 -1.82 1.55 6.94
CA LYS A 43 -2.28 1.27 8.29
C LYS A 43 -3.80 1.27 8.35
N TYR A 44 -4.35 0.18 8.87
CA TYR A 44 -5.79 -0.03 9.04
C TYR A 44 -6.13 0.05 10.52
N VAL A 45 -7.00 0.99 10.90
CA VAL A 45 -7.41 1.24 12.28
C VAL A 45 -8.93 1.12 12.39
N ASN A 46 -9.42 0.34 13.35
CA ASN A 46 -10.85 0.15 13.55
C ASN A 46 -11.50 1.32 14.33
N GLN A 47 -12.81 1.28 14.51
CA GLN A 47 -13.60 2.29 15.22
C GLN A 47 -13.21 2.47 16.69
N PHE A 48 -12.52 1.49 17.28
CA PHE A 48 -12.03 1.54 18.66
C PHE A 48 -10.61 2.10 18.75
N GLY A 49 -10.03 2.57 17.64
CA GLY A 49 -8.67 3.10 17.60
C GLY A 49 -7.57 2.02 17.59
N LYS A 50 -7.94 0.73 17.45
CA LYS A 50 -6.96 -0.36 17.42
C LYS A 50 -6.47 -0.62 16.00
N VAL A 51 -5.18 -0.92 15.87
CA VAL A 51 -4.58 -1.35 14.60
C VAL A 51 -5.10 -2.76 14.30
N ALA A 52 -5.78 -2.91 13.17
CA ALA A 52 -6.27 -4.21 12.71
C ALA A 52 -5.27 -4.91 11.80
N ALA A 53 -4.65 -4.14 10.90
CA ALA A 53 -3.65 -4.66 9.99
C ALA A 53 -2.63 -3.58 9.57
N LEU A 54 -1.46 -4.04 9.18
CA LEU A 54 -0.45 -3.28 8.46
C LEU A 54 -0.18 -3.97 7.13
N GLN A 55 0.03 -3.17 6.09
CA GLN A 55 0.37 -3.65 4.75
C GLN A 55 1.59 -2.91 4.24
N ARG A 56 2.55 -3.64 3.69
CA ARG A 56 3.61 -3.08 2.85
C ARG A 56 3.42 -3.56 1.42
N SER A 57 3.21 -2.64 0.49
CA SER A 57 2.95 -2.98 -0.91
C SER A 57 3.92 -2.28 -1.86
N THR A 58 4.41 -3.03 -2.85
CA THR A 58 5.24 -2.51 -3.93
C THR A 58 4.41 -2.48 -5.21
N GLY A 59 4.20 -1.29 -5.73
CA GLY A 59 3.50 -1.03 -6.99
C GLY A 59 4.43 -0.48 -8.05
N ILE A 60 4.11 -0.75 -9.31
CA ILE A 60 4.86 -0.28 -10.47
C ILE A 60 3.90 0.54 -11.34
N SER A 61 4.31 1.75 -11.70
CA SER A 61 3.63 2.58 -12.70
C SER A 61 4.61 2.85 -13.83
N TYR A 62 4.16 2.77 -15.07
CA TYR A 62 4.95 3.14 -16.24
C TYR A 62 4.03 3.88 -17.21
N LYS A 63 4.62 4.77 -18.00
CA LYS A 63 3.93 5.41 -19.12
C LYS A 63 4.23 4.61 -20.38
N PRO A 64 3.25 3.97 -21.04
CA PRO A 64 3.46 3.34 -22.33
C PRO A 64 3.90 4.40 -23.35
N THR A 65 4.87 4.06 -24.20
CA THR A 65 5.15 4.85 -25.41
C THR A 65 3.98 4.67 -26.37
N GLU A 66 3.47 5.77 -26.94
CA GLU A 66 2.43 5.75 -27.99
C GLU A 66 2.83 4.89 -29.20
#